data_AF-A0A815Y978-F1
#
_entry.id   AF-A0A815Y978-F1
#
_cell.length_a   1.000
_cell.length_b   1.000
_cell.length_c   1.000
_cell.angle_alpha   90.00
_cell.angle_beta   90.00
_cell.angle_gamma   90.00
#
_symmetry.space_group_name_H-M   'P 1'
#
loop_
_entity.id
_entity.type
_entity.pdbx_description
1 polymer ?
#
loop_
_entity_poly.entity_id
_entity_poly.type
_entity_poly.pdbx_seq_one_letter_code
_entity_poly.pdbx_strand_id
1 'polypeptide(L)'
;MMCGSCSNENAFKAICIWYANKNRSGKSFNEEELTSSMYNKAPGCPTVSLMSFEGGFHGRTFGALACTHSKPIHKLDIPSFDWPIAPFPRYKYPLEENQRENQKDDERCLAR
;
A
#
# COMPACT_ATOMS: atom_id res chain seq x y z
N MET A 1 -4.79 16.11 -14.55
CA MET A 1 -4.61 15.21 -13.37
C MET A 1 -4.28 16.08 -12.16
N MET A 2 -5.24 16.37 -11.29
CA MET A 2 -5.06 17.13 -10.05
C MET A 2 -6.14 16.71 -9.03
N CYS A 3 -6.01 15.51 -8.44
CA CYS A 3 -6.94 15.01 -7.43
C CYS A 3 -6.23 14.09 -6.42
N GLY A 4 -6.93 13.71 -5.34
CA GLY A 4 -6.35 12.85 -4.30
C GLY A 4 -5.86 11.48 -4.80
N SER A 5 -6.51 10.90 -5.82
CA SER A 5 -6.05 9.62 -6.38
C SER A 5 -4.70 9.77 -7.08
N CYS A 6 -4.50 10.79 -7.93
CA CYS A 6 -3.20 10.98 -8.57
C CYS A 6 -2.12 11.44 -7.59
N SER A 7 -2.49 12.11 -6.48
CA SER A 7 -1.56 12.38 -5.39
C SER A 7 -1.02 11.09 -4.79
N ASN A 8 -1.91 10.13 -4.44
CA ASN A 8 -1.50 8.84 -3.89
C ASN A 8 -0.69 8.00 -4.89
N GLU A 9 -1.11 7.90 -6.16
CA GLU A 9 -0.36 7.16 -7.19
C GLU A 9 1.06 7.70 -7.38
N ASN A 10 1.25 9.03 -7.34
CA ASN A 10 2.59 9.60 -7.42
C ASN A 10 3.40 9.41 -6.14
N ALA A 11 2.77 9.46 -4.95
CA ALA A 11 3.43 9.11 -3.70
C ALA A 11 3.90 7.64 -3.72
N PHE A 12 3.08 6.72 -4.21
CA PHE A 12 3.40 5.30 -4.36
C PHE A 12 4.62 5.09 -5.26
N LYS A 13 4.64 5.70 -6.44
CA LYS A 13 5.81 5.66 -7.33
C LYS A 13 7.06 6.23 -6.66
N ALA A 14 6.94 7.37 -5.98
CA ALA A 14 8.06 8.01 -5.31
C ALA A 14 8.67 7.10 -4.21
N ILE A 15 7.82 6.42 -3.43
CA ILE A 15 8.25 5.45 -2.42
C ILE A 15 8.95 4.25 -3.07
N CYS A 16 8.40 3.68 -4.15
CA CYS A 16 9.02 2.56 -4.85
C CYS A 16 10.39 2.94 -5.45
N ILE A 17 10.51 4.13 -6.06
CA ILE A 17 11.76 4.66 -6.59
C ILE A 17 12.78 4.85 -5.46
N TRP A 18 12.37 5.44 -4.33
CA TRP A 18 13.22 5.61 -3.16
C TRP A 18 13.73 4.27 -2.62
N TYR A 19 12.85 3.28 -2.48
CA TYR A 19 13.21 1.95 -1.99
C TYR A 19 14.18 1.23 -2.95
N ALA A 20 13.93 1.30 -4.26
CA ALA A 20 14.82 0.76 -5.27
C ALA A 20 16.20 1.45 -5.24
N ASN A 21 16.25 2.78 -5.11
CA ASN A 21 17.51 3.53 -5.01
C ASN A 21 18.29 3.17 -3.74
N LYS A 22 17.59 2.98 -2.62
CA LYS A 22 18.20 2.51 -1.37
C LYS A 22 18.85 1.13 -1.56
N ASN A 23 18.14 0.19 -2.18
CA ASN A 23 18.67 -1.15 -2.46
C ASN A 23 19.82 -1.12 -3.48
N ARG A 24 19.77 -0.22 -4.46
CA ARG A 24 20.84 -0.04 -5.46
C ARG A 24 22.14 0.50 -4.85
N SER A 25 22.09 1.14 -3.68
CA SER A 25 23.28 1.58 -2.93
C SER A 25 24.24 2.45 -3.77
N GLY A 26 23.70 3.40 -4.54
CA GLY A 26 24.48 4.34 -5.35
C GLY A 26 25.01 3.79 -6.68
N LYS A 27 24.78 2.51 -7.00
CA LYS A 27 25.13 1.96 -8.33
C LYS A 27 24.29 2.60 -9.42
N SER A 28 24.84 2.69 -10.63
CA SER A 28 24.09 3.08 -11.83
C SER A 28 23.12 1.97 -12.26
N PHE A 29 22.14 2.31 -13.12
CA PHE A 29 21.26 1.32 -13.75
C PHE A 29 22.07 0.38 -14.65
N ASN A 30 21.68 -0.89 -14.70
CA ASN A 30 22.24 -1.86 -15.65
C ASN A 30 21.30 -2.11 -16.85
N GLU A 31 21.83 -2.70 -17.91
CA GLU A 31 21.08 -2.96 -19.15
C GLU A 31 19.87 -3.89 -18.96
N GLU A 32 19.97 -4.85 -18.04
CA GLU A 32 18.89 -5.79 -17.72
C GLU A 32 17.73 -5.06 -17.04
N GLU A 33 17.99 -4.18 -16.07
CA GLU A 33 16.98 -3.31 -15.43
C GLU A 33 16.28 -2.43 -16.48
N LEU A 34 17.05 -1.79 -17.37
CA LEU A 34 16.49 -0.93 -18.40
C LEU A 34 15.62 -1.72 -19.38
N THR A 35 16.12 -2.85 -19.88
CA THR A 35 15.42 -3.67 -20.88
C THR A 35 14.17 -4.34 -20.29
N SER A 36 14.27 -4.95 -19.11
CA SER A 36 13.15 -5.66 -18.47
C SER A 36 12.02 -4.71 -18.04
N SER A 37 12.32 -3.46 -17.70
CA SER A 37 11.31 -2.45 -17.31
C SER A 37 10.29 -2.18 -18.41
N MET A 38 10.71 -2.19 -19.67
CA MET A 38 9.84 -1.95 -20.83
C MET A 38 8.85 -3.09 -21.10
N TYR A 39 9.06 -4.25 -20.46
CA TYR A 39 8.21 -5.43 -20.58
C TYR A 39 7.51 -5.80 -19.26
N ASN A 40 7.45 -4.88 -18.29
CA ASN A 40 6.85 -5.08 -16.97
C ASN A 40 7.47 -6.26 -16.18
N LYS A 41 8.78 -6.53 -16.38
CA LYS A 41 9.50 -7.64 -15.74
C LYS A 41 10.52 -7.13 -14.74
N ALA A 42 10.79 -7.94 -13.73
CA ALA A 42 11.96 -7.76 -12.89
C ALA A 42 13.25 -8.01 -13.70
N PRO A 43 14.39 -7.38 -13.35
CA PRO A 43 14.58 -6.46 -12.22
C PRO A 43 14.08 -5.02 -12.46
N GLY A 44 13.75 -4.63 -13.70
CA GLY A 44 13.35 -3.27 -14.06
C GLY A 44 12.05 -2.79 -13.43
N CYS A 45 11.07 -3.69 -13.29
CA CYS A 45 9.86 -3.50 -12.51
C CYS A 45 9.92 -4.39 -11.26
N PRO A 46 10.34 -3.87 -10.10
CA PRO A 46 10.55 -4.68 -8.91
C PRO A 46 9.23 -5.18 -8.31
N THR A 47 9.26 -6.40 -7.77
CA THR A 47 8.14 -6.97 -7.00
C THR A 47 8.15 -6.42 -5.58
N VAL A 48 7.53 -5.27 -5.39
CA VAL A 48 7.34 -4.62 -4.08
C VAL A 48 5.86 -4.37 -3.83
N SER A 49 5.52 -4.16 -2.57
CA SER A 49 4.15 -3.93 -2.13
C SER A 49 4.02 -2.67 -1.28
N LEU A 50 2.81 -2.11 -1.27
CA LEU A 50 2.42 -1.08 -0.30
C LEU A 50 1.46 -1.72 0.70
N MET A 51 1.82 -1.65 1.98
CA MET A 51 0.91 -2.07 3.05
C MET A 51 -0.18 -1.03 3.26
N SER A 52 -1.41 -1.49 3.40
CA SER A 52 -2.59 -0.64 3.64
C SER A 52 -3.43 -1.22 4.77
N PHE A 53 -4.43 -0.47 5.24
CA PHE A 53 -5.29 -0.89 6.35
C PHE A 53 -6.69 -1.26 5.89
N GLU A 54 -7.28 -2.27 6.54
CA GLU A 54 -8.71 -2.55 6.45
C GLU A 54 -9.53 -1.28 6.76
N GLY A 55 -10.58 -1.02 5.98
CA GLY A 55 -11.39 0.20 6.12
C GLY A 55 -10.79 1.45 5.47
N GLY A 56 -9.52 1.44 5.04
CA GLY A 56 -8.88 2.56 4.36
C GLY A 56 -9.51 2.96 3.03
N PHE A 57 -9.40 4.23 2.63
CA PHE A 57 -9.85 4.74 1.33
C PHE A 57 -8.85 5.73 0.74
N HIS A 58 -8.11 5.29 -0.28
CA HIS A 58 -7.00 6.04 -0.89
C HIS A 58 -7.29 6.49 -2.34
N GLY A 59 -8.46 6.14 -2.89
CA GLY A 59 -8.86 6.54 -4.23
C GLY A 59 -9.38 5.36 -5.05
N ARG A 60 -9.55 5.58 -6.36
CA ARG A 60 -10.20 4.59 -7.25
C ARG A 60 -9.42 4.28 -8.53
N THR A 61 -8.27 4.90 -8.75
CA THR A 61 -7.31 4.43 -9.76
C THR A 61 -6.66 3.12 -9.30
N PHE A 62 -6.15 2.29 -10.20
CA PHE A 62 -5.74 0.91 -9.89
C PHE A 62 -4.83 0.76 -8.65
N GLY A 63 -3.76 1.55 -8.53
CA GLY A 63 -2.86 1.48 -7.38
C GLY A 63 -3.52 1.99 -6.10
N ALA A 64 -4.20 3.14 -6.18
CA ALA A 64 -4.97 3.71 -5.07
C ALA A 64 -6.11 2.79 -4.58
N LEU A 65 -6.72 2.04 -5.50
CA LEU A 65 -7.80 1.09 -5.24
C LEU A 65 -7.27 -0.20 -4.59
N ALA A 66 -6.06 -0.63 -4.95
CA ALA A 66 -5.38 -1.75 -4.30
C ALA A 66 -5.23 -1.50 -2.79
N CYS A 67 -4.89 -0.27 -2.41
CA CYS A 67 -4.78 0.18 -1.02
C CYS A 67 -6.13 0.57 -0.38
N THR A 68 -7.25 0.55 -1.10
CA THR A 68 -8.58 0.93 -0.59
C THR A 68 -9.37 -0.29 -0.18
N HIS A 69 -9.91 -0.34 1.04
CA HIS A 69 -10.65 -1.47 1.60
C HIS A 69 -11.93 -1.03 2.32
N SER A 70 -12.66 -0.09 1.73
CA SER A 70 -13.80 0.57 2.39
C SER A 70 -15.15 -0.13 2.18
N LYS A 71 -15.50 -0.49 0.94
CA LYS A 71 -16.77 -1.17 0.60
C LYS A 71 -16.59 -2.11 -0.58
N PRO A 72 -17.29 -3.26 -0.64
CA PRO A 72 -17.18 -4.21 -1.75
C PRO A 72 -17.47 -3.60 -3.12
N ILE A 73 -18.52 -2.77 -3.22
CA ILE A 73 -18.94 -2.13 -4.48
C ILE A 73 -17.89 -1.17 -5.07
N HIS A 74 -16.87 -0.78 -4.29
CA HIS A 74 -15.76 0.02 -4.81
C HIS A 74 -14.70 -0.83 -5.53
N LYS A 75 -14.63 -2.14 -5.25
CA LYS A 75 -13.53 -3.03 -5.69
C LYS A 75 -13.96 -4.18 -6.60
N LEU A 76 -15.20 -4.64 -6.47
CA LEU A 76 -15.71 -5.79 -7.22
C LEU A 76 -15.47 -5.62 -8.73
N ASP A 77 -15.10 -6.71 -9.41
CA ASP A 77 -14.81 -6.79 -10.84
C ASP A 77 -13.57 -6.00 -11.34
N ILE A 78 -12.76 -5.42 -10.45
CA ILE A 78 -11.56 -4.68 -10.80
C ILE A 78 -10.30 -5.50 -10.39
N PRO A 79 -9.38 -5.80 -11.33
CA PRO A 79 -8.10 -6.42 -11.00
C PRO A 79 -7.35 -5.66 -9.91
N SER A 80 -6.63 -6.40 -9.06
CA SER A 80 -5.88 -5.82 -7.95
C SER A 80 -4.48 -6.40 -7.82
N PHE A 81 -3.73 -5.89 -6.85
CA PHE A 81 -2.38 -6.33 -6.53
C PHE A 81 -2.41 -7.15 -5.24
N ASP A 82 -1.62 -8.23 -5.19
CA ASP A 82 -1.46 -9.04 -3.99
C ASP A 82 -0.52 -8.34 -3.00
N TRP A 83 -1.05 -7.28 -2.35
CA TRP A 83 -0.35 -6.45 -1.38
C TRP A 83 -0.92 -6.66 0.03
N PRO A 84 -0.11 -6.52 1.09
CA PRO A 84 -0.53 -6.82 2.45
C PRO A 84 -1.56 -5.80 2.94
N ILE A 85 -2.57 -6.31 3.66
CA ILE A 85 -3.65 -5.55 4.26
C ILE A 85 -3.61 -5.82 5.77
N ALA A 86 -3.30 -4.79 6.56
CA ALA A 86 -3.27 -4.88 8.01
C ALA A 86 -4.64 -4.51 8.60
N PRO A 87 -5.05 -5.13 9.73
CA PRO A 87 -6.25 -4.71 10.44
C PRO A 87 -6.07 -3.30 11.04
N PHE A 88 -7.12 -2.48 11.03
CA PHE A 88 -7.14 -1.19 11.72
C PHE A 88 -7.87 -1.32 13.07
N PRO A 89 -7.37 -0.70 14.16
CA PRO A 89 -8.02 -0.80 15.48
C PRO A 89 -9.46 -0.29 15.48
N ARG A 90 -10.36 -1.02 16.14
CA ARG A 90 -11.78 -0.69 16.30
C ARG A 90 -12.11 -0.47 17.76
N TYR A 91 -11.95 0.77 18.19
CA TYR A 91 -12.16 1.13 19.58
C TYR A 91 -13.62 1.03 20.00
N LYS A 92 -13.81 0.54 21.21
CA LYS A 92 -15.06 0.59 21.96
C LYS A 92 -15.13 1.89 22.75
N TYR A 93 -16.34 2.42 22.85
CA TYR A 93 -16.65 3.69 23.48
C TYR A 93 -17.70 3.47 24.60
N PRO A 94 -17.66 4.24 25.71
CA PRO A 94 -16.70 5.32 26.02
C PRO A 94 -15.26 4.82 26.20
N LEU A 95 -14.26 5.64 25.84
CA LEU A 95 -12.86 5.21 25.78
C LEU A 95 -12.32 4.87 27.17
N GLU A 96 -12.73 5.64 28.17
CA GLU A 96 -12.29 5.55 29.56
C GLU A 96 -12.72 4.23 30.19
N GLU A 97 -13.86 3.67 29.75
CA GLU A 97 -14.45 2.43 30.25
C GLU A 97 -13.93 1.18 29.54
N ASN A 98 -13.33 1.33 28.35
CA ASN A 98 -12.93 0.22 27.47
C ASN A 98 -11.41 0.15 27.22
N GLN A 99 -10.60 0.74 28.09
CA GLN A 99 -9.13 0.83 27.92
C GLN A 99 -8.48 -0.54 27.71
N ARG A 100 -8.91 -1.55 28.48
CA ARG A 100 -8.36 -2.92 28.38
C ARG A 100 -8.69 -3.56 27.03
N GLU A 101 -9.91 -3.40 26.55
CA GLU A 101 -10.37 -3.95 25.29
C GLU A 101 -9.69 -3.25 24.10
N ASN A 102 -9.55 -1.93 24.17
CA ASN A 102 -8.90 -1.13 23.12
C ASN A 102 -7.39 -1.41 23.05
N GLN A 103 -6.72 -1.53 24.20
CA GLN A 103 -5.30 -1.91 24.25
C GLN A 103 -5.06 -3.32 23.65
N LYS A 104 -5.93 -4.28 23.98
CA LYS A 104 -5.87 -5.62 23.37
C LYS A 104 -6.07 -5.58 21.86
N ASP A 105 -6.93 -4.68 21.36
CA ASP A 105 -7.16 -4.54 19.93
C ASP A 105 -5.96 -3.88 19.22
N ASP A 106 -5.31 -2.91 19.86
CA ASP A 106 -4.04 -2.35 19.37
C ASP A 106 -2.94 -3.43 19.31
N GLU A 107 -2.77 -4.22 20.37
CA GLU A 107 -1.81 -5.32 20.41
C GLU A 107 -2.08 -6.34 19.31
N ARG A 108 -3.35 -6.68 19.05
CA ARG A 108 -3.76 -7.55 17.94
C ARG A 108 -3.43 -6.94 16.58
N CYS A 109 -3.64 -5.64 16.40
CA CYS A 109 -3.35 -4.95 15.14
C CYS A 109 -1.86 -4.78 14.86
N LEU A 110 -1.03 -4.75 15.91
CA LEU A 110 0.43 -4.67 15.81
C LEU A 110 1.11 -6.05 15.77
N ALA A 111 0.40 -7.11 16.15
CA ALA A 111 0.88 -8.47 16.06
C ALA A 111 1.18 -8.83 14.59
N ARG A 112 2.37 -9.37 14.36
CA ARG A 112 2.92 -9.70 13.04
C ARG A 112 2.25 -10.91 12.41
#